data_AF-A0A2K5I3K9-F1
#
_entry.id   AF-A0A2K5I3K9-F1
#
_cell.length_a   1.000
_cell.length_b   1.000
_cell.length_c   1.000
_cell.angle_alpha   90.00
_cell.angle_beta   90.00
_cell.angle_gamma   90.00
#
_symmetry.space_group_name_H-M   'P 1'
#
loop_
_entity.id
_entity.type
_entity.pdbx_description
1 polymer ?
#
loop_
_entity_poly.entity_id
_entity_poly.type
_entity_poly.pdbx_seq_one_letter_code
_entity_poly.pdbx_strand_id
1 'polypeptide(L)'
;MDNQMHLARLCYNPDFEKLKPEYLEALPAMLKFYLQFLGKQPRFLGDKITLVDFIAYDVLERNQVFEPKCLDAFPNLKDFISRFEGLEISHSTK
;
A
#
# COMPACT_ATOMS: atom_id res chain seq x y z
N MET A 1 9.46 8.14 -6.89
CA MET A 1 8.24 8.44 -7.68
C MET A 1 7.07 8.52 -6.71
N ASP A 2 6.11 9.40 -6.94
CA ASP A 2 4.87 9.41 -6.16
C ASP A 2 4.02 8.20 -6.58
N ASN A 3 3.90 7.21 -5.69
CA ASN A 3 3.25 5.93 -6.00
C ASN A 3 1.72 6.05 -6.15
N GLN A 4 1.09 6.99 -5.43
CA GLN A 4 -0.34 7.27 -5.59
C GLN A 4 -0.62 7.82 -6.99
N MET A 5 0.20 8.79 -7.42
CA MET A 5 0.09 9.38 -8.75
C MET A 5 0.43 8.40 -9.86
N HIS A 6 1.30 7.41 -9.61
CA HIS A 6 1.63 6.41 -10.61
C HIS A 6 0.43 5.53 -10.98
N LEU A 7 -0.27 4.94 -9.99
CA LEU A 7 -1.46 4.14 -10.25
C LEU A 7 -2.59 4.99 -10.85
N ALA A 8 -2.80 6.20 -10.33
CA ALA A 8 -3.81 7.11 -10.87
C ALA A 8 -3.55 7.43 -12.37
N ARG A 9 -2.30 7.75 -12.74
CA ARG A 9 -1.94 8.01 -14.14
C ARG A 9 -2.18 6.82 -15.04
N LEU A 10 -1.91 5.61 -14.56
CA LEU A 10 -2.22 4.38 -15.30
C LEU A 10 -3.73 4.26 -15.52
N CYS A 11 -4.53 4.31 -14.46
CA CYS A 11 -5.98 4.08 -14.52
C CYS A 11 -6.74 5.09 -15.40
N TYR A 12 -6.24 6.32 -15.53
CA TYR A 12 -6.84 7.35 -16.39
C TYR A 12 -6.23 7.43 -17.80
N ASN A 13 -5.25 6.59 -18.13
CA ASN A 13 -4.62 6.61 -19.44
C ASN A 13 -5.51 5.89 -20.49
N PRO A 14 -5.75 6.47 -21.68
CA PRO A 14 -6.48 5.77 -22.74
C PRO A 14 -5.80 4.48 -23.21
N ASP A 15 -4.48 4.35 -23.04
CA ASP A 15 -3.69 3.15 -23.34
C ASP A 15 -3.55 2.19 -22.13
N PHE A 16 -4.44 2.28 -21.13
CA PHE A 16 -4.41 1.48 -19.88
C PHE A 16 -4.04 0.01 -20.09
N GLU A 17 -4.74 -0.69 -20.98
CA GLU A 17 -4.53 -2.13 -21.21
C GLU A 17 -3.12 -2.46 -21.74
N LYS A 18 -2.49 -1.53 -22.47
CA LYS A 18 -1.12 -1.71 -22.98
C LYS A 18 -0.07 -1.44 -21.91
N LEU A 19 -0.35 -0.52 -20.99
CA LEU A 19 0.58 -0.06 -19.95
C LEU A 19 0.48 -0.88 -18.66
N LYS A 20 -0.66 -1.53 -18.40
CA LYS A 20 -0.90 -2.34 -17.21
C LYS A 20 0.17 -3.42 -16.98
N PRO A 21 0.64 -4.19 -17.99
CA PRO A 21 1.65 -5.22 -17.78
C PRO A 21 2.97 -4.65 -17.22
N GLU A 22 3.43 -3.51 -17.73
CA GLU A 22 4.64 -2.83 -17.25
C GLU A 22 4.50 -2.40 -15.78
N TYR A 23 3.34 -1.87 -15.42
CA TYR A 23 3.04 -1.52 -14.04
C TYR A 23 3.10 -2.74 -13.11
N LEU A 24 2.47 -3.86 -13.52
CA LEU A 24 2.47 -5.10 -12.74
C LEU A 24 3.86 -5.71 -12.61
N GLU A 25 4.73 -5.55 -13.61
CA GLU A 25 6.13 -5.97 -13.54
C GLU A 25 6.93 -5.12 -12.53
N ALA A 26 6.67 -3.81 -12.48
CA ALA A 26 7.35 -2.90 -11.55
C ALA A 26 6.79 -2.95 -10.11
N LEU A 27 5.54 -3.39 -9.93
CA LEU A 27 4.83 -3.38 -8.65
C LEU A 27 5.56 -4.13 -7.52
N PRO A 28 6.08 -5.37 -7.70
CA PRO A 28 6.82 -6.06 -6.65
C PRO A 28 8.07 -5.32 -6.16
N ALA A 29 8.78 -4.62 -7.06
CA ALA A 29 9.93 -3.81 -6.69
C ALA A 29 9.52 -2.61 -5.82
N MET A 30 8.42 -1.95 -6.18
CA MET A 30 7.82 -0.87 -5.37
C MET A 30 7.41 -1.38 -3.98
N LEU A 31 6.70 -2.51 -3.89
CA LEU A 31 6.28 -3.11 -2.62
C LEU A 31 7.46 -3.52 -1.73
N LYS A 32 8.56 -4.00 -2.35
CA LYS A 32 9.79 -4.33 -1.61
C LYS A 32 10.39 -3.13 -0.90
N PHE A 33 10.28 -1.91 -1.44
CA PHE A 33 10.73 -0.70 -0.74
C PHE A 33 9.91 -0.42 0.51
N TYR A 34 8.58 -0.57 0.46
CA TYR A 34 7.73 -0.46 1.64
C TYR A 34 8.07 -1.52 2.69
N LEU A 35 8.29 -2.77 2.25
CA LEU A 35 8.72 -3.84 3.14
C LEU A 35 10.05 -3.52 3.83
N GLN A 36 11.04 -3.01 3.09
CA GLN A 36 12.35 -2.65 3.65
C GLN A 36 12.25 -1.52 4.68
N PHE A 37 11.38 -0.53 4.42
CA PHE A 37 11.20 0.59 5.34
C PHE A 37 10.43 0.19 6.60
N LEU A 38 9.36 -0.62 6.46
CA LEU A 38 8.61 -1.16 7.59
C LEU A 38 9.49 -2.14 8.42
N GLY A 39 10.29 -2.96 7.75
CA GLY A 39 11.14 -3.96 8.36
C GLY A 39 10.36 -4.92 9.25
N LYS A 40 10.72 -4.95 10.55
CA LYS A 40 10.04 -5.73 11.59
C LYS A 40 9.14 -4.88 12.48
N GLN A 41 9.03 -3.59 12.20
CA GLN A 41 8.25 -2.68 13.02
C GLN A 41 6.75 -2.85 12.72
N PRO A 42 5.86 -2.64 13.71
CA PRO A 42 4.43 -2.71 13.48
C PRO A 42 3.91 -1.57 12.60
N ARG A 43 4.63 -0.43 12.55
CA ARG A 43 4.30 0.83 11.88
C ARG A 43 5.56 1.47 11.27
N PHE A 44 5.39 2.45 10.40
CA PHE A 44 6.50 3.05 9.62
C PHE A 44 7.45 3.93 10.46
N LEU A 45 6.98 4.56 11.54
CA LEU A 45 7.79 5.40 12.42
C LEU A 45 7.81 4.90 13.88
N GLY A 46 7.90 3.58 14.08
CA GLY A 46 8.02 2.97 15.40
C GLY A 46 6.70 2.68 16.09
N ASP A 47 6.58 3.07 17.35
CA ASP A 47 5.50 2.56 18.22
C ASP A 47 4.21 3.39 18.15
N LYS A 48 4.22 4.57 17.55
CA LYS A 48 3.03 5.43 17.43
C LYS A 48 2.52 5.43 16.01
N ILE A 49 1.19 5.49 15.86
CA ILE A 49 0.61 5.78 14.55
C ILE A 49 0.90 7.22 14.18
N THR A 50 1.24 7.42 12.92
CA THR A 50 1.61 8.70 12.34
C THR A 50 0.95 8.87 10.97
N LEU A 51 0.96 10.09 10.44
CA LEU A 51 0.37 10.38 9.13
C LEU A 51 0.94 9.49 8.01
N VAL A 52 2.22 9.09 8.10
CA VAL A 52 2.82 8.22 7.07
C VAL A 52 2.20 6.83 7.04
N ASP A 53 1.68 6.33 8.16
CA ASP A 53 0.98 5.04 8.21
C ASP A 53 -0.33 5.09 7.39
N PHE A 54 -1.05 6.23 7.44
CA PHE A 54 -2.26 6.44 6.63
C PHE A 54 -1.93 6.50 5.13
N ILE A 55 -0.85 7.20 4.77
CA ILE A 55 -0.40 7.30 3.37
C ILE A 55 0.07 5.93 2.86
N ALA A 56 0.81 5.19 3.67
CA ALA A 56 1.26 3.85 3.32
C ALA A 56 0.08 2.88 3.16
N TYR A 57 -0.89 2.91 4.10
CA TYR A 57 -2.12 2.12 3.99
C TYR A 57 -2.85 2.41 2.68
N ASP A 58 -3.12 3.68 2.38
CA ASP A 58 -3.83 4.09 1.17
C ASP A 58 -3.14 3.62 -0.13
N VAL A 59 -1.80 3.67 -0.19
CA VAL A 59 -1.07 3.16 -1.35
C VAL A 59 -1.16 1.64 -1.44
N LEU A 60 -0.95 0.93 -0.33
CA LEU A 60 -0.90 -0.53 -0.34
C LEU A 60 -2.28 -1.14 -0.60
N GLU A 61 -3.33 -0.61 0.03
CA GLU A 61 -4.72 -1.05 -0.15
C GLU A 61 -5.18 -0.83 -1.58
N ARG A 62 -4.97 0.35 -2.18
CA ARG A 62 -5.35 0.58 -3.59
C ARG A 62 -4.65 -0.36 -4.56
N ASN A 63 -3.39 -0.69 -4.29
CA ASN A 63 -2.66 -1.67 -5.10
C ASN A 63 -3.21 -3.09 -4.92
N GLN A 64 -3.66 -3.44 -3.71
CA GLN A 64 -4.34 -4.71 -3.46
C GLN A 64 -5.72 -4.76 -4.13
N VAL A 65 -6.48 -3.67 -4.14
CA VAL A 65 -7.73 -3.58 -4.92
C VAL A 65 -7.46 -3.76 -6.41
N PHE A 66 -6.38 -3.15 -6.92
CA PHE A 66 -6.01 -3.23 -8.33
C PHE A 66 -5.49 -4.61 -8.75
N GLU A 67 -4.66 -5.24 -7.93
CA GLU A 67 -4.12 -6.59 -8.12
C GLU A 67 -4.20 -7.35 -6.79
N PRO A 68 -5.27 -8.15 -6.55
CA PRO A 68 -5.58 -8.78 -5.26
C PRO A 68 -4.46 -9.63 -4.65
N LYS A 69 -3.58 -10.17 -5.49
CA LYS A 69 -2.49 -11.06 -5.07
C LYS A 69 -1.14 -10.34 -4.93
N CYS A 70 -1.07 -9.03 -5.16
CA CYS A 70 0.22 -8.31 -5.17
C CYS A 70 0.96 -8.36 -3.83
N LEU A 71 0.25 -8.55 -2.72
CA LEU A 71 0.80 -8.64 -1.37
C LEU A 71 1.09 -10.08 -0.90
N ASP A 72 0.75 -11.12 -1.68
CA ASP A 72 0.91 -12.53 -1.26
C ASP A 72 2.36 -12.89 -0.91
N ALA A 73 3.33 -12.27 -1.60
CA ALA A 73 4.75 -12.46 -1.35
C ALA A 73 5.30 -11.61 -0.17
N PHE A 74 4.48 -10.77 0.45
CA PHE A 74 4.89 -9.78 1.44
C PHE A 74 4.05 -9.87 2.73
N PRO A 75 4.19 -10.94 3.53
CA PRO A 75 3.36 -11.16 4.72
C PRO A 75 3.40 -9.98 5.71
N ASN A 76 4.55 -9.33 5.92
CA ASN A 76 4.64 -8.18 6.82
C ASN A 76 3.77 -6.99 6.37
N LEU A 77 3.60 -6.79 5.05
CA LEU A 77 2.73 -5.74 4.51
C LEU A 77 1.25 -6.10 4.69
N LYS A 78 0.88 -7.39 4.53
CA LYS A 78 -0.47 -7.86 4.86
C LYS A 78 -0.79 -7.68 6.34
N ASP A 79 0.17 -7.99 7.20
CA ASP A 79 0.01 -7.80 8.64
C ASP A 79 -0.11 -6.31 8.98
N PHE A 80 0.62 -5.44 8.28
CA PHE A 80 0.48 -4.00 8.43
C PHE A 80 -0.92 -3.52 8.06
N ILE A 81 -1.46 -3.91 6.90
CA ILE A 81 -2.84 -3.59 6.48
C ILE A 81 -3.83 -4.08 7.54
N SER A 82 -3.72 -5.35 7.94
CA SER A 82 -4.64 -5.95 8.92
C SER A 82 -4.59 -5.24 10.28
N ARG A 83 -3.40 -4.85 10.75
CA ARG A 83 -3.24 -4.04 11.98
C ARG A 83 -3.82 -2.64 11.83
N PHE A 84 -3.70 -2.04 10.66
CA PHE A 84 -4.21 -0.70 10.38
C PHE A 84 -5.74 -0.70 10.31
N GLU A 85 -6.35 -1.69 9.67
CA GLU A 85 -7.82 -1.82 9.59
C GLU A 85 -8.46 -2.18 10.93
N GLY A 86 -7.73 -2.89 11.80
CA GLY A 86 -8.15 -3.19 13.16
C GLY A 86 -7.97 -2.02 14.16
N LEU A 87 -7.61 -0.82 13.69
CA LEU A 87 -7.50 0.34 14.57
C LEU A 87 -8.89 0.82 14.97
N GLU A 88 -9.23 0.63 16.24
CA GLU A 88 -10.36 1.30 16.87
C GLU A 88 -10.11 2.82 16.88
N ILE A 89 -10.88 3.56 16.08
CA ILE A 89 -10.90 5.01 16.17
C ILE A 89 -11.65 5.35 17.45
N SER A 90 -10.91 5.57 18.55
CA SER A 90 -11.50 5.96 19.82
C SER A 90 -12.29 7.26 19.63
N HIS A 91 -13.61 7.16 19.84
CA HIS A 91 -14.67 8.16 19.65
C HIS A 91 -15.33 8.24 18.26
N SER A 92 -16.21 7.28 17.97
CA SER A 92 -17.58 7.65 17.57
C SER A 92 -18.49 7.62 18.79
N THR A 93 -18.37 8.62 19.66
CA THR A 93 -19.42 8.93 20.63
C THR A 93 -20.54 9.66 19.88
N LYS A 94 -21.63 8.95 19.64
CA LYS A 94 -23.00 9.42 19.30
C LYS A 94 -23.19 10.18 17.97
#